data_AF-A0A9E2P9P6-F1
#
_entry.id   AF-A0A9E2P9P6-F1
#
_cell.length_a   1.000
_cell.length_b   1.000
_cell.length_c   1.000
_cell.angle_alpha   90.00
_cell.angle_beta   90.00
_cell.angle_gamma   90.00
#
_symmetry.space_group_name_H-M   'P 1'
#
loop_
_entity.id
_entity.type
_entity.pdbx_description
1 polymer ?
#
loop_
_entity_poly.entity_id
_entity_poly.type
_entity_poly.pdbx_seq_one_letter_code
_entity_poly.pdbx_strand_id
1 'polypeptide(L)'
;MKQKYIILKDDENKKLIISEFAELDKEIFSLLCEETYENTSIMNAISEGKTELIATIRTHNFFPPILQADKIAEAIMVLEDSQSIQSTEVFIDDANHLAKEIIELLDDEPIDGEPEELDEVFDESFDEKYDGKTPITGRKPSISIADDEFVESDEEL
;
A
#
# COMPACT_ATOMS: atom_id res chain seq x y z
N MET A 1 6.66 10.92 -5.51
CA MET A 1 5.33 11.11 -4.91
C MET A 1 5.55 11.38 -3.43
N LYS A 2 4.91 12.42 -2.87
CA LYS A 2 5.06 12.76 -1.45
C LYS A 2 3.79 12.40 -0.70
N GLN A 3 3.97 11.74 0.43
CA GLN A 3 2.90 11.34 1.33
C GLN A 3 3.21 11.85 2.74
N LYS A 4 2.16 12.17 3.48
CA LYS A 4 2.24 12.62 4.85
C LYS A 4 1.16 11.90 5.64
N TYR A 5 1.54 11.34 6.78
CA TYR A 5 0.62 10.74 7.74
C TYR A 5 0.61 11.57 9.00
N ILE A 6 -0.58 11.87 9.52
CA ILE A 6 -0.77 12.46 10.84
C ILE A 6 -1.34 11.38 11.73
N ILE A 7 -0.64 11.08 12.81
CA ILE A 7 -1.08 10.11 13.82
C ILE A 7 -1.50 10.92 15.04
N LEU A 8 -2.75 10.77 15.44
CA LEU A 8 -3.35 11.47 16.57
C LEU A 8 -3.81 10.46 17.62
N LYS A 9 -3.39 10.69 18.86
CA LYS A 9 -3.92 10.03 20.05
C LYS A 9 -5.08 10.86 20.57
N ASP A 10 -6.28 10.29 20.50
CA ASP A 10 -7.49 10.86 21.05
C ASP A 10 -7.78 10.18 22.39
N ASP A 11 -7.15 10.71 23.45
CA ASP A 11 -7.29 10.21 24.82
C ASP A 11 -8.75 10.35 25.34
N GLU A 12 -9.52 11.32 24.83
CA GLU A 12 -10.90 11.56 25.24
C GLU A 12 -11.81 10.42 24.78
N ASN A 13 -11.67 10.02 23.52
CA ASN A 13 -12.47 8.93 22.93
C ASN A 13 -11.77 7.57 22.97
N LYS A 14 -10.55 7.50 23.53
CA LYS A 14 -9.70 6.29 23.60
C LYS A 14 -9.43 5.69 22.22
N LYS A 15 -9.08 6.55 21.27
CA LYS A 15 -8.88 6.18 19.88
C LYS A 15 -7.51 6.63 19.38
N LEU A 16 -6.98 5.90 18.41
CA LEU A 16 -5.86 6.34 17.60
C LEU A 16 -6.41 6.65 16.20
N ILE A 17 -6.07 7.80 15.64
CA ILE A 17 -6.50 8.22 14.31
C ILE A 17 -5.26 8.36 13.43
N ILE A 18 -5.29 7.77 12.24
CA ILE A 18 -4.26 7.93 11.22
C ILE A 18 -4.90 8.60 10.01
N SER A 19 -4.47 9.82 9.71
CA SER A 19 -4.92 10.59 8.55
C SER A 19 -3.81 10.60 7.49
N GLU A 20 -4.11 10.07 6.31
CA GLU A 20 -3.23 10.02 5.15
C GLU A 20 -3.46 11.22 4.23
N PHE A 21 -2.37 11.87 3.86
CA PHE A 21 -2.37 12.95 2.87
C PHE A 21 -1.36 12.64 1.77
N ALA A 22 -1.68 13.03 0.54
CA ALA A 22 -0.73 13.00 -0.56
C ALA A 22 -0.69 14.32 -1.32
N GLU A 23 0.47 14.59 -1.91
CA GLU A 23 0.65 15.69 -2.85
C GLU A 23 -0.01 15.33 -4.19
N LEU A 24 -1.27 15.75 -4.37
CA LEU A 24 -2.01 15.55 -5.64
C LEU A 24 -1.74 16.69 -6.63
N ASP A 25 -1.60 17.90 -6.10
CA ASP A 25 -1.14 19.09 -6.82
C ASP A 25 0.18 19.56 -6.20
N LYS A 26 1.03 20.22 -7.00
CA LYS A 26 2.34 20.68 -6.54
C LYS A 26 2.19 21.52 -5.26
N GLU A 27 2.87 21.09 -4.21
CA GLU A 27 2.90 21.71 -2.87
C GLU A 27 1.54 21.72 -2.12
N ILE A 28 0.53 20.98 -2.61
CA ILE A 28 -0.78 20.88 -1.96
C ILE A 28 -1.02 19.43 -1.52
N PHE A 29 -1.13 19.24 -0.21
CA PHE A 29 -1.50 17.96 0.40
C PHE A 29 -3.01 17.86 0.54
N SER A 30 -3.59 16.83 -0.07
CA SER A 30 -5.01 16.49 0.05
C SER A 30 -5.18 15.27 0.94
N LEU A 31 -6.19 15.30 1.82
CA LEU A 31 -6.58 14.14 2.63
C LEU A 31 -7.09 13.04 1.70
N LEU A 32 -6.50 11.84 1.80
CA LEU A 32 -6.89 10.68 1.00
C LEU A 32 -7.72 9.69 1.82
N CYS A 33 -7.30 9.44 3.06
CA CYS A 33 -7.89 8.44 3.92
C CYS A 33 -7.75 8.89 5.38
N GLU A 34 -8.70 8.47 6.20
CA GLU A 34 -8.60 8.57 7.65
C GLU A 34 -9.13 7.26 8.23
N GLU A 35 -8.31 6.60 9.02
CA GLU A 35 -8.67 5.35 9.70
C GLU A 35 -8.58 5.56 11.21
N THR A 36 -9.57 5.04 11.92
CA THR A 36 -9.68 5.15 13.38
C THR A 36 -9.61 3.77 14.01
N TYR A 37 -8.79 3.66 15.05
CA TYR A 37 -8.51 2.43 15.77
C TYR A 37 -8.86 2.58 17.24
N GLU A 38 -9.37 1.51 17.84
CA GLU A 38 -9.53 1.45 19.30
C GLU A 38 -8.15 1.39 19.96
N ASN A 39 -7.89 2.27 20.94
CA ASN A 39 -6.57 2.35 21.59
C ASN A 39 -6.21 1.01 22.27
N THR A 40 -7.18 0.27 22.80
CA THR A 40 -6.95 -1.07 23.36
C THR A 40 -6.39 -2.06 22.34
N SER A 41 -6.86 -2.02 21.09
CA SER A 41 -6.35 -2.87 20.01
C SER A 41 -4.90 -2.51 19.67
N ILE A 42 -4.60 -1.22 19.60
CA ILE A 42 -3.24 -0.72 19.32
C ILE A 42 -2.28 -1.12 20.45
N MET A 43 -2.67 -0.90 21.71
CA MET A 43 -1.82 -1.25 22.86
C MET A 43 -1.58 -2.76 22.97
N ASN A 44 -2.59 -3.59 22.68
CA ASN A 44 -2.41 -5.04 22.61
C ASN A 44 -1.41 -5.41 21.51
N ALA A 45 -1.57 -4.86 20.30
CA ALA A 45 -0.69 -5.13 19.18
C ALA A 45 0.76 -4.68 19.46
N ILE A 46 0.95 -3.51 20.10
CA ILE A 46 2.28 -3.04 20.55
C ILE A 46 2.92 -4.05 21.52
N SER A 47 2.13 -4.61 22.44
CA SER A 47 2.64 -5.59 23.42
C SER A 47 3.08 -6.91 22.78
N GLU A 48 2.48 -7.27 21.64
CA GLU A 48 2.83 -8.47 20.85
C GLU A 48 4.01 -8.19 19.91
N GLY A 49 4.19 -6.93 19.49
CA GLY A 49 5.37 -6.43 18.81
C GLY A 49 5.06 -5.65 17.53
N LYS A 50 6.09 -5.04 16.93
CA LYS A 50 5.95 -4.17 15.75
C LYS A 50 5.26 -4.85 14.56
N THR A 51 5.54 -6.14 14.32
CA THR A 51 4.90 -6.90 13.24
C THR A 51 3.39 -7.04 13.44
N GLU A 52 2.94 -7.27 14.66
CA GLU A 52 1.51 -7.36 14.98
C GLU A 52 0.84 -5.99 14.89
N LEU A 53 1.53 -4.94 15.33
CA LEU A 53 1.06 -3.56 15.13
C LEU A 53 0.88 -3.23 13.65
N ILE A 54 1.86 -3.59 12.80
CA ILE A 54 1.76 -3.41 11.35
C ILE A 54 0.56 -4.18 10.78
N ALA A 55 0.32 -5.42 11.23
CA ALA A 55 -0.84 -6.20 10.80
C ALA A 55 -2.15 -5.53 11.24
N THR A 56 -2.20 -4.99 12.46
CA THR A 56 -3.36 -4.32 13.05
C THR A 56 -3.72 -3.03 12.31
N ILE A 57 -2.73 -2.20 11.95
CA ILE A 57 -3.00 -0.94 11.24
C ILE A 57 -3.27 -1.15 9.75
N ARG A 58 -2.93 -2.32 9.18
CA ARG A 58 -3.20 -2.60 7.78
C ARG A 58 -4.60 -3.15 7.61
N THR A 59 -5.54 -2.27 7.27
CA THR A 59 -6.95 -2.62 7.03
C THR A 59 -7.26 -2.68 5.54
N HIS A 60 -8.51 -2.95 5.20
CA HIS A 60 -8.97 -2.88 3.81
C HIS A 60 -8.92 -1.45 3.26
N ASN A 61 -9.15 -0.46 4.11
CA ASN A 61 -9.20 0.96 3.72
C ASN A 61 -7.83 1.62 3.80
N PHE A 62 -6.97 1.13 4.70
CA PHE A 62 -5.63 1.67 4.93
C PHE A 62 -4.58 0.57 4.78
N PHE A 63 -3.91 0.50 3.63
CA PHE A 63 -2.96 -0.57 3.33
C PHE A 63 -1.62 -0.04 2.76
N PRO A 64 -0.85 0.72 3.56
CA PRO A 64 0.42 1.28 3.08
C PRO A 64 1.44 0.17 2.74
N PRO A 65 2.35 0.41 1.77
CA PRO A 65 3.52 -0.43 1.52
C PRO A 65 4.33 -0.71 2.80
N ILE A 66 4.97 -1.89 2.86
CA ILE A 66 5.63 -2.39 4.08
C ILE A 66 6.60 -1.37 4.70
N LEU A 67 7.43 -0.70 3.91
CA LEU A 67 8.40 0.27 4.42
C LEU A 67 7.74 1.52 5.02
N GLN A 68 6.58 1.91 4.50
CA GLN A 68 5.81 3.03 5.03
C GLN A 68 5.06 2.61 6.29
N ALA A 69 4.43 1.43 6.26
CA ALA A 69 3.78 0.83 7.42
C ALA A 69 4.74 0.68 8.61
N ASP A 70 6.00 0.32 8.34
CA ASP A 70 7.05 0.20 9.35
C ASP A 70 7.33 1.55 10.04
N LYS A 71 7.51 2.62 9.26
CA LYS A 71 7.72 3.99 9.78
C LYS A 71 6.52 4.49 10.59
N ILE A 72 5.30 4.19 10.11
CA ILE A 72 4.07 4.54 10.82
C ILE A 72 3.99 3.79 12.15
N ALA A 73 4.27 2.48 12.16
CA ALA A 73 4.26 1.67 13.37
C ALA A 73 5.30 2.17 14.41
N GLU A 74 6.51 2.52 13.96
CA GLU A 74 7.53 3.12 14.83
C GLU A 74 7.07 4.44 15.44
N ALA A 75 6.45 5.31 14.63
CA ALA A 75 5.91 6.58 15.11
C ALA A 75 4.78 6.37 16.13
N ILE A 76 3.89 5.39 15.92
CA ILE A 76 2.83 5.02 16.89
C ILE A 76 3.46 4.56 18.20
N MET A 77 4.45 3.66 18.16
CA MET A 77 5.12 3.16 19.37
C MET A 77 5.78 4.29 20.17
N VAL A 78 6.45 5.23 19.50
CA VAL A 78 7.05 6.41 20.15
C VAL A 78 5.98 7.34 20.72
N LEU A 79 4.86 7.52 20.02
CA LEU A 79 3.76 8.36 20.46
C LEU A 79 3.08 7.79 21.73
N GLU A 80 2.86 6.48 21.78
CA GLU A 80 2.23 5.81 22.93
C GLU A 80 3.15 5.76 24.16
N ASP A 81 4.48 5.70 23.98
CA ASP A 81 5.45 5.81 25.09
C ASP A 81 5.54 7.25 25.65
N SER A 82 5.10 8.24 24.87
CA SER A 82 5.16 9.65 25.23
C SER A 82 3.93 10.11 26.02
N GLN A 83 4.14 10.63 27.24
CA GLN A 83 3.04 11.15 28.08
C GLN A 83 2.53 12.53 27.67
N SER A 84 3.36 13.35 27.00
CA SER A 84 3.05 14.74 26.67
C SER A 84 2.71 14.98 25.20
N ILE A 85 3.00 14.02 24.33
CA ILE A 85 2.81 14.14 22.89
C ILE A 85 1.50 13.44 22.52
N GLN A 86 0.62 14.18 21.85
CA GLN A 86 -0.70 13.71 21.44
C GLN A 86 -0.80 13.51 19.94
N SER A 87 0.14 14.05 19.16
CA SER A 87 0.17 13.90 17.72
C SER A 87 1.60 13.83 17.20
N THR A 88 1.82 13.06 16.15
CA THR A 88 3.09 13.00 15.42
C THR A 88 2.84 12.95 13.91
N GLU A 89 3.81 13.43 13.14
CA GLU A 89 3.74 13.44 11.68
C GLU A 89 4.83 12.54 11.08
N VAL A 90 4.46 11.74 10.08
CA VAL A 90 5.37 10.91 9.29
C VAL A 90 5.36 11.38 7.85
N PHE A 91 6.51 11.83 7.36
CA PHE A 91 6.66 12.32 5.99
C PHE A 91 7.44 11.31 5.13
N ILE A 92 6.93 11.05 3.93
CA ILE A 92 7.50 10.09 3.00
C ILE A 92 7.63 10.77 1.63
N ASP A 93 8.85 10.78 1.09
CA ASP A 93 9.11 11.18 -0.28
C ASP A 93 9.63 9.97 -1.05
N ASP A 94 8.77 9.37 -1.87
CA ASP A 94 9.11 8.17 -2.62
C ASP A 94 10.26 8.41 -3.60
N ALA A 95 10.48 9.63 -4.07
CA ALA A 95 11.62 9.91 -4.95
C ALA A 95 12.95 9.72 -4.20
N ASN A 96 13.02 10.20 -2.96
CA ASN A 96 14.19 9.99 -2.11
C ASN A 96 14.30 8.54 -1.63
N HIS A 97 13.17 7.85 -1.49
CA HIS A 97 13.14 6.48 -0.98
C HIS A 97 13.47 5.43 -2.05
N LEU A 98 13.12 5.70 -3.32
CA LEU A 98 13.48 4.90 -4.48
C LEU A 98 14.87 5.24 -5.03
N ALA A 99 15.40 6.42 -4.70
CA ALA A 99 16.80 6.76 -4.91
C ALA A 99 17.69 5.99 -3.93
N LYS A 100 17.59 4.65 -3.92
CA LYS A 100 18.66 3.81 -3.41
C LYS A 100 19.85 4.00 -4.34
N GLU A 101 20.88 4.61 -3.77
CA GLU A 101 22.30 4.41 -4.07
C GLU A 101 22.57 3.51 -5.29
N ILE A 102 23.03 4.14 -6.38
CA ILE A 102 23.95 3.48 -7.32
C ILE A 102 25.28 3.29 -6.58
N ILE A 103 25.31 2.52 -5.49
CA ILE A 103 26.53 2.28 -4.71
C ILE A 103 26.46 0.80 -4.27
N GLU A 104 27.50 0.04 -4.66
CA GLU A 104 27.79 -1.37 -4.35
C GLU A 104 27.15 -2.51 -5.18
N LEU A 105 26.68 -2.27 -6.40
CA LEU A 105 26.67 -3.33 -7.44
C LEU A 105 27.62 -3.03 -8.62
N LEU A 106 28.34 -1.90 -8.56
CA LEU A 106 29.34 -1.48 -9.53
C LEU A 106 30.77 -1.58 -8.96
N ASP A 107 31.01 -2.48 -8.01
CA ASP A 107 32.34 -3.11 -7.97
C ASP A 107 32.39 -4.07 -9.17
N ASP A 108 32.46 -3.47 -10.37
CA ASP A 108 33.00 -4.12 -11.54
C ASP A 108 34.48 -4.39 -11.21
N GLU A 109 34.76 -5.48 -10.49
CA GLU A 109 36.02 -6.15 -10.81
C GLU A 109 36.00 -6.34 -12.32
N PRO A 110 37.03 -5.89 -13.07
CA PRO A 110 37.06 -6.11 -14.49
C PRO A 110 36.98 -7.62 -14.71
N ILE A 111 35.85 -8.09 -15.23
CA ILE A 111 35.73 -9.45 -15.74
C ILE A 111 36.77 -9.53 -16.85
N ASP A 112 37.91 -10.18 -16.56
CA ASP A 112 38.96 -10.48 -17.54
C ASP A 112 38.47 -11.63 -18.44
N GLY A 113 37.41 -11.34 -19.18
CA GLY A 113 36.73 -12.24 -20.09
C GLY A 113 36.13 -11.41 -21.21
N GLU A 114 36.41 -11.81 -22.45
CA GLU A 114 35.74 -11.25 -23.63
C GLU A 114 34.22 -11.25 -23.41
N PRO A 115 33.50 -10.20 -23.83
CA PRO A 115 32.05 -10.22 -23.79
C PRO A 115 31.59 -11.35 -24.70
N GLU A 116 31.12 -12.46 -24.13
CA GLU A 116 30.35 -13.45 -24.89
C GLU A 116 29.10 -12.73 -25.40
N GLU A 117 29.02 -12.59 -26.73
CA GLU A 117 27.84 -12.06 -27.42
C GLU A 117 26.63 -12.94 -27.06
N LEU A 118 25.81 -12.49 -26.12
CA LEU A 118 24.51 -13.09 -25.78
C LEU A 118 23.50 -12.78 -26.90
N ASP A 119 23.74 -13.32 -28.09
CA ASP A 119 22.89 -13.13 -29.27
C ASP A 119 21.87 -14.27 -29.48
N GLU A 120 21.83 -15.30 -28.61
CA GLU A 120 21.03 -16.51 -28.86
C GLU A 120 20.12 -16.94 -27.68
N VAL A 121 19.39 -16.01 -27.04
CA VAL A 121 18.36 -16.38 -26.04
C VAL A 121 16.93 -16.03 -26.49
N PHE A 122 16.77 -15.38 -27.65
CA PHE A 122 15.45 -15.06 -28.21
C PHE A 122 14.93 -16.06 -29.26
N ASP A 123 15.60 -17.20 -29.43
CA ASP A 123 15.18 -18.26 -30.36
C ASP A 123 14.37 -19.39 -29.70
N GLU A 124 13.80 -19.14 -28.51
CA GLU A 124 12.70 -19.97 -28.02
C GLU A 124 11.45 -19.68 -28.87
N SER A 125 11.29 -20.54 -29.89
CA SER A 125 10.14 -20.68 -30.75
C SER A 125 8.85 -20.25 -30.05
N PHE A 126 8.24 -19.18 -30.57
CA PHE A 126 6.84 -18.88 -30.30
C PHE A 126 6.04 -20.11 -30.77
N ASP A 127 5.64 -20.97 -29.83
CA ASP A 127 4.82 -22.14 -30.15
C ASP A 127 3.45 -21.59 -30.61
N GLU A 128 3.23 -21.57 -31.93
CA GLU A 128 2.00 -21.10 -32.62
C GLU A 128 0.74 -21.91 -32.24
N LYS A 129 0.79 -22.70 -31.17
CA LYS A 129 -0.33 -23.47 -30.61
C LYS A 129 -1.13 -22.75 -29.53
N TYR A 130 -1.12 -21.42 -29.51
CA TYR A 130 -2.26 -20.69 -28.95
C TYR A 130 -3.37 -20.55 -30.00
N ASP A 131 -4.01 -21.68 -30.35
CA ASP A 131 -5.32 -21.64 -31.01
C ASP A 131 -6.32 -21.12 -29.97
N GLY A 132 -6.60 -19.82 -30.02
CA GLY A 132 -7.57 -19.11 -29.17
C GLY A 132 -9.02 -19.55 -29.41
N LYS A 133 -9.30 -20.85 -29.39
CA LYS A 133 -10.62 -21.45 -29.61
C LYS A 133 -10.82 -22.74 -28.80
N THR A 134 -10.77 -22.64 -27.47
CA THR A 134 -11.63 -23.51 -26.66
C THR A 134 -12.58 -22.63 -25.85
N PRO A 135 -13.83 -22.45 -26.30
CA PRO A 135 -14.83 -21.81 -25.45
C PRO A 135 -14.94 -22.62 -24.15
N ILE A 136 -14.96 -21.92 -23.02
CA ILE A 136 -15.12 -22.49 -21.69
C ILE A 136 -16.58 -22.98 -21.55
N THR A 137 -16.92 -24.10 -22.18
CA THR A 137 -18.27 -24.67 -22.07
C THR A 137 -18.35 -25.51 -20.81
N GLY A 138 -19.26 -25.17 -19.90
CA GLY A 138 -19.65 -26.05 -18.78
C GLY A 138 -19.45 -25.50 -17.37
N ARG A 139 -19.01 -24.25 -17.19
CA ARG A 139 -19.06 -23.62 -15.85
C ARG A 139 -20.44 -22.99 -15.65
N LYS A 140 -21.18 -23.50 -14.66
CA LYS A 140 -22.38 -22.83 -14.17
C LYS A 140 -21.92 -21.60 -13.40
N PRO A 141 -22.40 -20.38 -13.71
CA PRO A 141 -22.11 -19.22 -12.88
C PRO A 141 -22.69 -19.46 -11.48
N SER A 142 -21.88 -19.28 -10.45
CA SER A 142 -22.32 -19.37 -9.05
C SER A 142 -23.05 -18.12 -8.57
N ILE A 143 -23.25 -17.15 -9.46
CA ILE A 143 -23.90 -15.88 -9.19
C ILE A 143 -25.07 -15.73 -10.17
N SER A 144 -26.27 -15.56 -9.64
CA SER A 144 -27.45 -15.19 -10.41
C SER A 144 -27.50 -13.66 -10.49
N ILE A 145 -27.38 -13.12 -11.69
CA ILE A 145 -27.71 -11.72 -11.96
C ILE A 145 -29.24 -11.63 -11.91
N ALA A 146 -29.78 -10.86 -10.98
CA ALA A 146 -31.18 -10.48 -11.04
C ALA A 146 -31.31 -9.46 -12.18
N ASP A 147 -32.26 -9.68 -13.08
CA ASP A 147 -32.70 -8.65 -14.01
C ASP A 147 -33.40 -7.57 -13.17
N ASP A 148 -32.66 -6.52 -12.81
CA ASP A 148 -33.27 -5.31 -12.26
C ASP A 148 -34.20 -4.74 -13.35
N GLU A 149 -35.50 -4.89 -13.13
CA GLU A 149 -36.54 -4.16 -13.85
C GLU A 149 -36.21 -2.66 -13.70
N PHE A 150 -35.82 -2.03 -14.81
CA PHE A 150 -35.77 -0.57 -14.88
C PHE A 150 -37.16 -0.03 -14.54
N VAL A 151 -37.31 0.54 -13.35
CA VAL A 151 -38.49 1.35 -13.02
C VAL A 151 -38.28 2.67 -13.74
N GLU A 152 -38.95 2.86 -14.89
CA GLU A 152 -39.15 4.18 -15.47
C GLU A 152 -39.97 5.00 -14.47
N SER A 153 -39.29 5.89 -13.75
CA SER A 153 -39.95 6.94 -12.98
C SER A 153 -40.47 7.99 -13.96
N ASP A 154 -41.76 7.93 -14.27
CA ASP A 154 -42.49 9.01 -14.93
C ASP A 154 -42.48 10.25 -14.01
N GLU A 155 -41.56 11.18 -14.29
CA GLU A 155 -41.63 12.56 -13.83
C GLU A 155 -42.64 13.31 -14.73
N GLU A 156 -43.93 13.33 -14.34
CA GLU A 156 -44.85 14.36 -14.83
C GLU A 156 -44.64 15.65 -14.02
N LEU A 157 -44.21 16.68 -14.76
CA LEU A 157 -44.04 18.08 -14.38
C LEU A 157 -45.33 18.77 -13.88
#